data_AF-A0A935VI82-F1
#
_entry.id   AF-A0A935VI82-F1
#
_cell.length_a   1.000
_cell.length_b   1.000
_cell.length_c   1.000
_cell.angle_alpha   90.00
_cell.angle_beta   90.00
_cell.angle_gamma   90.00
#
_symmetry.space_group_name_H-M   'P 1'
#
loop_
_entity.id
_entity.type
_entity.pdbx_description
1 polymer ?
#
loop_
_entity_poly.entity_id
_entity_poly.type
_entity_poly.pdbx_seq_one_letter_code
_entity_poly.pdbx_strand_id
1 'polypeptide(L)' 'MLTPVVGDQSILLGKNQDLDVKLNKLKLFYSEGLNKTNSWNKYSTINLKFKNLVVCTKK' A
#
# COMPACT_ATOMS: atom_id res chain seq x y z
N MET A 1 2.47 -16.64 -0.41
CA MET A 1 2.47 -15.22 0.04
C MET A 1 2.74 -14.39 -1.20
N LEU A 2 1.78 -13.56 -1.63
CA LEU A 2 1.93 -12.74 -2.83
C LEU A 2 2.40 -11.35 -2.40
N THR A 3 3.62 -10.97 -2.77
CA THR A 3 4.19 -9.65 -2.47
C THR A 3 4.38 -8.90 -3.79
N PRO A 4 3.47 -7.99 -4.16
CA PRO A 4 3.69 -7.14 -5.32
C PRO A 4 4.76 -6.08 -4.99
N VAL A 5 5.74 -5.93 -5.87
CA VAL A 5 6.80 -4.91 -5.77
C VAL A 5 6.42 -3.77 -6.71
N VAL A 6 6.16 -2.58 -6.17
CA VAL A 6 5.93 -1.36 -6.95
C VAL A 6 7.01 -0.36 -6.49
N GLY A 7 8.11 -0.29 -7.22
CA GLY A 7 9.31 0.46 -6.82
C GLY A 7 10.10 -0.18 -5.66
N ASP A 8 10.90 0.63 -4.95
CA ASP A 8 11.66 0.29 -3.72
C ASP A 8 10.74 -0.03 -2.50
N GLN A 9 9.42 -0.04 -2.70
CA GLN A 9 8.41 -0.16 -1.65
C GLN A 9 7.89 -1.59 -1.58
N SER A 10 7.87 -2.15 -0.36
CA SER A 10 7.25 -3.47 -0.12
C SER A 10 5.78 -3.33 0.25
N ILE A 11 4.89 -4.06 -0.43
CA ILE A 11 3.44 -4.06 -0.14
C ILE A 11 3.05 -5.33 0.64
N LEU A 12 2.47 -5.16 1.83
CA LEU A 12 2.02 -6.26 2.68
C LEU A 12 0.49 -6.38 2.67
N LEU A 13 -0.05 -7.35 1.92
CA LEU A 13 -1.50 -7.55 1.78
C LEU A 13 -2.13 -8.35 2.95
N GLY A 14 -1.34 -9.14 3.67
CA GLY A 14 -1.85 -10.03 4.73
C GLY A 14 -2.58 -11.25 4.17
N LYS A 15 -3.75 -11.60 4.75
CA LYS A 15 -4.56 -12.75 4.31
C LYS A 15 -5.17 -12.52 2.91
N ASN A 16 -5.35 -13.58 2.13
CA ASN A 16 -5.88 -13.51 0.74
C ASN A 16 -7.40 -13.24 0.63
N GLN A 17 -8.04 -12.79 1.70
CA GLN A 17 -9.46 -12.39 1.69
C GLN A 17 -9.59 -10.92 1.28
N ASP A 18 -10.70 -10.58 0.63
CA ASP A 18 -11.04 -9.21 0.20
C ASP A 18 -9.95 -8.54 -0.66
N LEU A 19 -9.32 -9.31 -1.56
CA LEU A 19 -8.22 -8.83 -2.41
C LEU A 19 -8.63 -7.59 -3.23
N ASP A 20 -9.82 -7.59 -3.83
CA ASP A 20 -10.33 -6.45 -4.60
C ASP A 20 -10.44 -5.18 -3.76
N VAL A 21 -10.93 -5.30 -2.52
CA VAL A 21 -11.04 -4.18 -1.58
C VAL A 21 -9.65 -3.63 -1.24
N LYS A 22 -8.68 -4.52 -0.99
CA LYS A 22 -7.29 -4.14 -0.68
C LYS A 22 -6.61 -3.46 -1.85
N LEU A 23 -6.79 -3.98 -3.06
CA LEU A 23 -6.22 -3.43 -4.28
C LEU A 23 -6.85 -2.07 -4.63
N ASN A 24 -8.17 -1.92 -4.49
CA ASN A 24 -8.83 -0.62 -4.67
C ASN A 24 -8.32 0.41 -3.66
N LYS A 25 -8.10 0.00 -2.41
CA LYS A 25 -7.56 0.87 -1.38
C LYS A 25 -6.12 1.28 -1.65
N LEU A 26 -5.29 0.34 -2.13
CA LEU A 26 -3.94 0.63 -2.58
C LEU A 26 -3.93 1.62 -3.74
N LYS A 27 -4.81 1.44 -4.73
CA LYS A 27 -4.97 2.35 -5.86
C LYS A 27 -5.35 3.76 -5.42
N LEU A 28 -6.34 3.88 -4.52
CA LEU A 28 -6.73 5.14 -3.90
C LEU A 28 -5.55 5.79 -3.13
N PHE A 29 -4.79 5.00 -2.38
CA PHE A 29 -3.62 5.51 -1.67
C PHE A 29 -2.54 6.03 -2.63
N TYR A 30 -2.30 5.35 -3.75
CA TYR A 30 -1.38 5.83 -4.78
C TYR A 30 -1.89 7.11 -5.47
N SER A 31 -3.16 7.17 -5.88
CA SER A 31 -3.69 8.33 -6.61
C SER A 31 -3.93 9.55 -5.74
N GLU A 32 -4.51 9.37 -4.55
CA GLU A 32 -4.92 10.46 -3.68
C GLU A 32 -3.88 10.77 -2.61
N GLY A 33 -3.14 9.76 -2.14
CA GLY A 33 -2.13 9.92 -1.08
C GLY A 33 -0.77 10.30 -1.64
N LEU A 34 -0.17 9.40 -2.44
CA LEU A 34 1.21 9.55 -2.90
C LEU A 34 1.36 10.58 -4.02
N ASN A 35 0.47 10.55 -5.01
CA ASN A 35 0.49 11.50 -6.12
C ASN A 35 0.22 12.94 -5.68
N LYS A 36 -0.79 13.19 -4.82
CA LYS A 36 -1.08 14.55 -4.35
C LYS A 36 0.02 15.15 -3.47
N THR A 37 0.78 14.31 -2.77
CA THR A 37 1.80 14.77 -1.81
C THR A 37 3.23 14.60 -2.29
N ASN A 38 3.44 14.19 -3.55
CA ASN A 38 4.76 13.85 -4.12
C ASN A 38 5.60 12.93 -3.20
N SER A 39 4.96 12.04 -2.44
CA SER A 39 5.61 11.25 -1.38
C SER A 39 6.08 9.87 -1.85
N TRP A 40 6.33 9.70 -3.16
CA TRP A 40 6.70 8.43 -3.79
C TRP A 40 7.97 7.79 -3.21
N ASN A 41 8.91 8.56 -2.66
CA ASN A 41 10.12 8.04 -2.02
C ASN A 41 10.13 8.11 -0.50
N LYS A 42 9.02 8.50 0.15
CA LYS A 42 8.96 8.63 1.62
C LYS A 42 8.78 7.31 2.35
N TYR A 43 8.22 6.29 1.71
CA TYR A 43 7.80 5.07 2.39
C TYR A 43 8.56 3.86 1.84
N SER A 44 9.04 3.01 2.75
CA SER A 44 9.70 1.75 2.42
C SER A 44 8.72 0.57 2.41
N THR A 45 7.63 0.66 3.20
CA THR A 45 6.63 -0.41 3.30
C THR A 45 5.23 0.16 3.38
N ILE A 46 4.29 -0.44 2.63
CA ILE A 46 2.85 -0.16 2.67
C ILE A 46 2.13 -1.41 3.16
N ASN A 47 1.50 -1.34 4.34
CA ASN A 47 0.80 -2.47 4.94
C ASN A 47 -0.72 -2.30 4.87
N LEU A 48 -1.36 -3.25 4.17
CA LEU A 48 -2.78 -3.36 3.90
C LEU A 48 -3.44 -4.56 4.61
N LYS A 49 -2.73 -5.18 5.57
CA LYS A 49 -3.26 -6.33 6.33
C LYS A 49 -4.52 -5.95 7.13
N PHE A 50 -4.66 -4.68 7.49
CA PHE A 50 -5.78 -4.17 8.27
C PHE A 50 -6.90 -3.65 7.36
N LYS A 51 -8.14 -4.10 7.60
CA LYS A 51 -9.29 -3.81 6.73
C LYS A 51 -9.49 -2.31 6.50
N ASN A 52 -9.36 -1.50 7.56
CA ASN A 52 -9.67 -0.07 7.53
C ASN A 52 -8.47 0.87 7.61
N LEU A 53 -7.25 0.35 7.73
CA LEU A 53 -6.05 1.18 7.87
C LEU A 53 -5.02 0.88 6.78
N VAL A 54 -4.30 1.92 6.35
CA VAL A 54 -3.08 1.78 5.54
C VAL A 54 -1.93 2.27 6.41
N VAL A 55 -1.05 1.37 6.81
CA VAL A 55 0.09 1.70 7.68
C VAL A 55 1.33 1.76 6.82
N CYS A 56 2.04 2.89 6.84
CA CYS A 56 3.25 3.08 6.06
C CYS A 56 4.46 3.23 6.98
N THR A 57 5.54 2.55 6.65
CA THR A 57 6.84 2.74 7.30
C THR A 57 7.63 3.74 6.48
N LYS A 58 8.11 4.83 7.12
CA LYS A 58 8.98 5.80 6.45
C LYS A 58 10.36 5.19 6.19
N LYS A 59 11.01 5.64 5.12
CA LYS A 59 12.43 5.37 4.86
C LYS A 59 13.30 6.19 5.82
#